data_AF-A0A800D9K5-F1
#
_entry.id   AF-A0A800D9K5-F1
#
_cell.length_a   1.000
_cell.length_b   1.000
_cell.length_c   1.000
_cell.angle_alpha   90.00
_cell.angle_beta   90.00
_cell.angle_gamma   90.00
#
_symmetry.space_group_name_H-M   'P 1'
#
loop_
_entity.id
_entity.type
_entity.pdbx_description
1 polymer ?
#
loop_
_entity_poly.entity_id
_entity_poly.type
_entity_poly.pdbx_seq_one_letter_code
_entity_poly.pdbx_strand_id
1 'polypeptide(L)'
;MNRTKREQAARFLLKEVARACKEFDLLAQGDRVAVAVSGGKDSRTLLDLLLRYRGRVPFDYDLVALHVVGTSAGLADLSGTLRPWFEELGIEYHFVPLELPPGEPLPLDCFRCAWNRRKALFLAADRLGCNKLALGHHADDAAVTALLNLLFAA
;
A
#
# COMPACT_ATOMS: atom_id res chain seq x y z
N MET A 1 -16.59 -13.28 -12.02
CA MET A 1 -15.41 -14.17 -11.86
C MET A 1 -15.74 -15.22 -10.83
N ASN A 2 -15.66 -16.51 -11.16
CA ASN A 2 -16.08 -17.62 -10.27
C ASN A 2 -15.25 -17.64 -8.97
N ARG A 3 -15.88 -17.86 -7.81
CA ARG A 3 -15.26 -17.79 -6.47
C ARG A 3 -14.01 -18.68 -6.36
N THR A 4 -14.05 -19.85 -7.00
CA THR A 4 -12.95 -20.81 -7.12
C THR A 4 -11.73 -20.27 -7.86
N LYS A 5 -11.90 -19.48 -8.93
CA LYS A 5 -10.77 -18.91 -9.69
C LYS A 5 -10.03 -17.84 -8.87
N ARG A 6 -10.76 -17.04 -8.08
CA ARG A 6 -10.16 -16.03 -7.18
C ARG A 6 -9.33 -16.70 -6.09
N GLU A 7 -9.86 -17.75 -5.46
CA GLU A 7 -9.11 -18.50 -4.44
C GLU A 7 -7.87 -19.20 -5.00
N GLN A 8 -7.96 -19.74 -6.22
CA GLN A 8 -6.77 -20.29 -6.91
C GLN A 8 -5.72 -19.21 -7.16
N ALA A 9 -6.11 -18.05 -7.71
CA ALA A 9 -5.19 -16.94 -7.96
C ALA A 9 -4.54 -16.43 -6.67
N ALA A 10 -5.33 -16.22 -5.61
CA ALA A 10 -4.84 -15.80 -4.31
C ALA A 10 -3.83 -16.81 -3.74
N ARG A 11 -4.07 -18.12 -3.90
CA ARG A 11 -3.12 -19.16 -3.47
C ARG A 11 -1.77 -19.06 -4.19
N PHE A 12 -1.77 -18.79 -5.50
CA PHE A 12 -0.53 -18.61 -6.26
C PHE A 12 0.22 -17.36 -5.82
N LEU A 13 -0.47 -16.21 -5.74
CA LEU A 13 0.16 -14.95 -5.33
C LEU A 13 0.68 -15.00 -3.89
N LEU A 14 -0.07 -15.64 -2.99
CA LEU A 14 0.33 -15.78 -1.59
C LEU A 14 1.60 -16.63 -1.42
N LYS A 15 1.87 -17.57 -2.34
CA LYS A 15 3.14 -18.31 -2.35
C LYS A 15 4.32 -17.38 -2.64
N GLU A 16 4.16 -16.46 -3.59
CA GLU A 16 5.19 -15.48 -3.95
C GLU A 16 5.41 -14.47 -2.82
N VAL A 17 4.33 -13.98 -2.20
CA VAL A 17 4.41 -13.10 -1.02
C VAL A 17 5.13 -13.80 0.14
N ALA A 18 4.75 -15.04 0.45
CA ALA A 18 5.39 -15.81 1.52
C ALA A 18 6.88 -16.06 1.26
N ARG A 19 7.25 -16.34 0.00
CA ARG A 19 8.65 -16.49 -0.42
C ARG A 19 9.40 -15.17 -0.19
N ALA A 20 8.89 -14.06 -0.70
CA ALA A 20 9.54 -12.75 -0.56
C ALA A 20 9.67 -12.33 0.92
N CYS A 21 8.63 -12.53 1.73
CA CYS A 21 8.69 -12.21 3.15
C CYS A 21 9.79 -13.00 3.89
N LYS A 22 9.98 -14.28 3.53
CA LYS A 22 11.01 -15.13 4.11
C LYS A 22 12.40 -14.83 3.57
N GLU A 23 12.53 -14.54 2.28
CA GLU A 23 13.81 -14.30 1.60
C GLU A 23 14.45 -12.97 2.04
N PHE A 24 13.62 -11.96 2.30
CA PHE A 24 14.08 -10.60 2.63
C PHE A 24 13.71 -10.16 4.05
N ASP A 25 13.30 -11.10 4.92
CA ASP A 25 12.92 -10.84 6.31
C ASP A 25 11.92 -9.66 6.47
N LEU A 26 10.95 -9.57 5.55
CA LEU A 26 10.07 -8.41 5.44
C LEU A 26 9.11 -8.28 6.62
N LEU A 27 8.77 -9.38 7.30
CA LEU A 27 7.83 -9.42 8.42
C LEU A 27 8.39 -10.28 9.56
N ALA A 28 8.17 -9.84 10.79
CA ALA A 28 8.63 -10.45 12.02
C ALA A 28 7.59 -10.31 13.15
N GLN A 29 7.83 -11.03 14.25
CA GLN A 29 6.98 -10.98 15.46
C GLN A 29 6.85 -9.54 15.98
N GLY A 30 5.61 -9.12 16.22
CA GLY A 30 5.28 -7.82 16.80
C GLY A 30 5.35 -6.65 15.82
N ASP A 31 5.58 -6.91 14.52
CA ASP A 31 5.53 -5.85 13.51
C ASP A 31 4.14 -5.21 13.47
N ARG A 32 4.11 -3.89 13.33
CA ARG A 32 2.90 -3.13 13.01
C ARG A 32 3.11 -2.47 11.64
N VAL A 33 2.40 -2.99 10.65
CA VAL A 33 2.66 -2.69 9.25
C VAL A 33 1.57 -1.79 8.69
N ALA A 34 1.95 -0.58 8.29
CA ALA A 34 1.09 0.27 7.49
C ALA A 34 1.04 -0.27 6.05
N VAL A 35 -0.15 -0.39 5.46
CA VAL A 35 -0.33 -0.78 4.06
C VAL A 35 -0.92 0.40 3.30
N ALA A 36 -0.19 0.93 2.32
CA ALA A 36 -0.68 2.04 1.51
C ALA A 36 -1.70 1.53 0.48
N VAL A 37 -2.96 1.95 0.62
CA VAL A 37 -4.07 1.55 -0.25
C VAL A 37 -4.46 2.71 -1.15
N SER A 38 -4.12 2.63 -2.44
CA SER A 38 -4.52 3.64 -3.43
C SER A 38 -5.96 3.48 -3.91
N GLY A 39 -6.56 2.30 -3.68
CA GLY A 39 -7.84 1.90 -4.26
C GLY A 39 -7.73 1.15 -5.59
N GLY A 40 -6.54 1.10 -6.17
CA GLY A 40 -6.22 0.24 -7.32
C GLY A 40 -6.13 -1.25 -6.92
N LYS A 41 -6.21 -2.12 -7.93
CA LYS A 41 -6.19 -3.59 -7.76
C LYS A 41 -4.97 -4.06 -6.97
N ASP A 42 -3.78 -3.51 -7.24
CA ASP A 42 -2.52 -4.03 -6.68
C ASP A 42 -2.41 -3.75 -5.18
N SER A 43 -2.74 -2.53 -4.76
CA SER A 43 -2.76 -2.16 -3.34
C SER A 43 -3.82 -2.91 -2.54
N ARG A 44 -5.00 -3.17 -3.15
CA ARG A 44 -6.06 -3.94 -2.49
C ARG A 44 -5.70 -5.42 -2.39
N THR A 45 -5.11 -5.98 -3.45
CA THR A 45 -4.60 -7.35 -3.48
C THR A 45 -3.48 -7.54 -2.47
N LEU A 46 -2.54 -6.61 -2.34
CA LEU A 46 -1.49 -6.68 -1.34
C LEU A 46 -2.08 -6.75 0.09
N LEU A 47 -3.05 -5.89 0.40
CA LEU A 47 -3.71 -5.92 1.71
C LEU A 47 -4.41 -7.26 1.99
N ASP A 48 -5.20 -7.77 1.04
CA ASP A 48 -5.87 -9.07 1.16
C ASP A 48 -4.87 -10.22 1.35
N LEU A 49 -3.76 -10.21 0.60
CA LEU A 49 -2.72 -11.24 0.71
C LEU A 49 -2.00 -11.19 2.06
N LEU A 50 -1.69 -10.01 2.59
CA LEU A 50 -1.08 -9.87 3.92
C LEU A 50 -2.05 -10.32 5.03
N LEU A 51 -3.34 -9.96 4.94
CA LEU A 51 -4.36 -10.48 5.87
C LEU A 51 -4.44 -12.01 5.85
N ARG A 52 -4.42 -12.63 4.67
CA ARG A 52 -4.39 -14.10 4.53
C ARG A 52 -3.07 -14.71 5.02
N TYR A 53 -1.96 -14.01 4.85
CA TYR A 53 -0.64 -14.46 5.28
C TYR A 53 -0.51 -14.48 6.80
N ARG A 54 -1.16 -13.56 7.51
CA ARG A 54 -1.21 -13.51 8.99
C ARG A 54 -1.61 -14.86 9.60
N GLY A 55 -2.60 -15.54 9.02
CA GLY A 55 -3.04 -16.87 9.49
C GLY A 55 -2.14 -18.05 9.08
N ARG A 56 -0.99 -17.82 8.43
CA ARG A 56 -0.08 -18.86 7.93
C ARG A 56 1.33 -18.81 8.51
N VAL A 57 1.65 -17.75 9.25
CA VAL A 57 2.95 -17.58 9.88
C VAL A 57 2.88 -17.97 11.36
N PRO A 58 4.00 -18.41 11.98
CA PRO A 58 4.04 -18.80 13.38
C PRO A 58 4.22 -17.59 14.33
N PHE A 59 4.02 -16.36 13.85
CA PHE A 59 4.25 -15.13 14.57
C PHE A 59 3.13 -14.13 14.28
N ASP A 60 2.91 -13.21 15.20
CA ASP A 60 1.88 -12.17 15.09
C ASP A 60 2.46 -10.89 14.53
N TYR A 61 1.67 -10.23 13.69
CA TYR A 61 1.88 -8.85 13.26
C TYR A 61 0.53 -8.20 13.02
N ASP A 62 0.48 -6.88 13.15
CA ASP A 62 -0.71 -6.07 12.91
C ASP A 62 -0.63 -5.33 11.59
N LEU A 63 -1.80 -5.08 11.00
CA LEU A 63 -1.93 -4.36 9.74
C LEU A 63 -2.83 -3.15 9.94
N VAL A 64 -2.41 -2.01 9.37
CA VAL A 64 -3.19 -0.78 9.34
C VAL A 64 -3.28 -0.29 7.90
N ALA A 65 -4.48 -0.13 7.36
CA ALA A 65 -4.67 0.36 6.01
C ALA A 65 -4.63 1.91 5.97
N LEU A 66 -3.80 2.49 5.12
CA LEU A 66 -3.70 3.94 4.94
C LEU A 66 -4.11 4.34 3.52
N HIS A 67 -5.14 5.17 3.39
CA HIS A 67 -5.51 5.81 2.12
C HIS A 67 -5.24 7.31 2.18
N VAL A 68 -4.45 7.83 1.24
CA VAL A 68 -4.17 9.27 1.18
C VAL A 68 -5.30 9.99 0.43
N VAL A 69 -5.93 10.96 1.08
CA VAL A 69 -6.99 11.81 0.54
C VAL A 69 -6.41 13.17 0.15
N GLY A 70 -6.42 13.48 -1.14
CA GLY A 70 -5.83 14.72 -1.67
C GLY A 70 -6.77 15.47 -2.61
N THR A 71 -8.06 15.56 -2.27
CA THR A 71 -9.08 16.24 -3.09
C THR A 71 -8.70 17.70 -3.40
N SER A 72 -8.10 18.40 -2.42
CA SER A 72 -7.57 19.76 -2.59
C SER A 72 -6.41 19.85 -3.60
N ALA A 73 -5.71 18.74 -3.84
CA ALA A 73 -4.64 18.61 -4.82
C ALA A 73 -5.13 18.01 -6.17
N GLY A 74 -6.45 17.84 -6.34
CA GLY A 74 -7.04 17.28 -7.55
C GLY A 74 -7.03 15.74 -7.63
N LEU A 75 -6.71 15.03 -6.54
CA LEU A 75 -6.83 13.57 -6.49
C LEU A 75 -8.28 13.14 -6.32
N ALA A 76 -8.67 12.06 -7.00
CA ALA A 76 -10.00 11.48 -6.82
C ALA A 76 -10.19 10.98 -5.38
N ASP A 77 -11.33 11.32 -4.78
CA ASP A 77 -11.71 10.82 -3.46
C ASP A 77 -12.33 9.43 -3.58
N LEU A 78 -11.62 8.42 -3.06
CA LEU A 78 -12.07 7.03 -3.04
C LEU A 78 -12.56 6.59 -1.65
N SER A 79 -12.66 7.52 -0.69
CA SER A 79 -13.00 7.22 0.70
C SER A 79 -14.36 6.57 0.83
N GLY A 80 -15.34 7.02 0.04
CA GLY A 80 -16.69 6.44 0.03
C GLY A 80 -16.75 4.98 -0.43
N THR A 81 -15.82 4.54 -1.30
CA THR A 81 -15.73 3.14 -1.74
C THR A 81 -14.82 2.30 -0.86
N LEU A 82 -13.75 2.88 -0.32
CA LEU A 82 -12.77 2.17 0.49
C LEU A 82 -13.25 1.92 1.92
N ARG A 83 -14.00 2.86 2.52
CA ARG A 83 -14.54 2.72 3.87
C ARG A 83 -15.34 1.41 4.07
N PRO A 84 -16.40 1.13 3.28
CA PRO A 84 -17.18 -0.09 3.49
C PRO A 84 -16.34 -1.36 3.25
N TRP A 85 -15.35 -1.29 2.36
CA TRP A 85 -14.45 -2.42 2.10
C TRP A 85 -13.50 -2.68 3.28
N PHE A 86 -12.94 -1.63 3.91
CA PHE A 86 -12.12 -1.80 5.11
C PHE A 86 -12.95 -2.31 6.31
N GLU A 87 -14.19 -1.83 6.45
CA GLU A 87 -15.13 -2.30 7.47
C GLU A 87 -15.47 -3.79 7.26
N GLU A 88 -15.71 -4.23 6.02
CA GLU A 88 -15.93 -5.64 5.69
C GLU A 88 -14.72 -6.52 6.07
N LEU A 89 -13.50 -6.00 5.87
CA LEU A 89 -12.27 -6.70 6.25
C LEU A 89 -12.00 -6.71 7.76
N GLY A 90 -12.70 -5.88 8.54
CA GLY A 90 -12.49 -5.76 9.99
C GLY A 90 -11.09 -5.28 10.38
N ILE A 91 -10.46 -4.46 9.55
CA ILE A 91 -9.10 -3.95 9.76
C ILE A 91 -9.12 -2.51 10.30
N GLU A 92 -8.12 -2.13 11.08
CA GLU A 92 -7.85 -0.72 11.39
C GLU A 92 -7.48 0.04 10.10
N TYR A 93 -8.12 1.18 9.85
CA TYR A 93 -7.85 1.98 8.66
C TYR A 93 -7.90 3.48 8.96
N HIS A 94 -7.12 4.26 8.21
CA HIS A 94 -7.07 5.72 8.33
C HIS A 94 -7.08 6.39 6.95
N PHE A 95 -7.91 7.42 6.82
CA PHE A 95 -7.87 8.35 5.70
C PHE A 95 -6.91 9.49 6.05
N VAL A 96 -5.77 9.51 5.37
CA VAL A 96 -4.67 10.43 5.65
C VAL A 96 -4.78 11.64 4.74
N PRO A 97 -5.00 12.86 5.25
CA PRO A 97 -5.05 14.04 4.40
C PRO A 97 -3.69 14.31 3.76
N LEU A 98 -3.69 14.68 2.49
CA LEU A 98 -2.51 15.17 1.79
C LEU A 98 -2.28 16.64 2.13
N GLU A 99 -1.39 16.90 3.09
CA GLU A 99 -1.00 18.26 3.46
C GLU A 99 0.07 18.77 2.49
N LEU A 100 -0.27 19.83 1.75
CA LEU A 100 0.65 20.52 0.86
C LEU A 100 1.30 21.72 1.58
N PRO A 101 2.56 22.05 1.26
CA PRO A 101 3.19 23.29 1.73
C PRO A 101 2.34 24.52 1.36
N PRO A 102 2.34 25.57 2.20
CA PRO A 102 1.72 26.84 1.83
C PRO A 102 2.28 27.36 0.50
N GLY A 103 1.40 27.72 -0.44
CA GLY A 103 1.79 28.23 -1.75
C GLY A 103 2.22 27.18 -2.78
N GLU A 104 2.08 25.89 -2.48
CA GLU A 104 2.36 24.80 -3.42
C GLU A 104 1.54 24.94 -4.72
N PRO A 105 2.16 25.10 -5.90
CA PRO A 105 1.43 25.40 -7.14
C PRO A 105 0.64 24.19 -7.67
N LEU A 106 -0.63 24.38 -8.02
CA LEU A 106 -1.47 23.35 -8.62
C LEU A 106 -1.59 23.51 -10.14
N PRO A 107 -1.76 22.42 -10.92
CA PRO A 107 -1.80 21.02 -10.47
C PRO A 107 -0.42 20.50 -10.07
N LEU A 108 -0.39 19.48 -9.21
CA LEU A 108 0.85 18.76 -8.91
C LEU A 108 1.30 17.97 -10.14
N ASP A 109 2.57 18.05 -10.50
CA ASP A 109 3.16 17.09 -11.42
C ASP A 109 3.33 15.71 -10.75
N CYS A 110 3.67 14.70 -11.55
CA CYS A 110 3.81 13.31 -11.06
C CYS A 110 4.85 13.18 -9.95
N PHE A 111 5.95 13.93 -10.00
CA PHE A 111 7.01 13.87 -9.00
C PHE A 111 6.53 14.45 -7.67
N ARG A 112 5.97 15.66 -7.69
CA ARG A 112 5.45 16.36 -6.51
C ARG A 112 4.27 15.62 -5.89
N CYS A 113 3.39 15.04 -6.71
CA CYS A 113 2.30 14.19 -6.24
C CYS A 113 2.84 12.92 -5.52
N ALA A 114 3.76 12.19 -6.14
CA ALA A 114 4.34 10.98 -5.55
C ALA A 114 5.10 11.29 -4.25
N TRP A 115 5.87 12.37 -4.23
CA TRP A 115 6.64 12.81 -3.06
C TRP A 115 5.73 13.15 -1.89
N ASN A 116 4.74 14.02 -2.08
CA ASN A 116 3.83 14.44 -1.02
C ASN A 116 2.97 13.28 -0.50
N ARG A 117 2.51 12.38 -1.37
CA ARG A 117 1.77 11.18 -0.95
C ARG A 117 2.64 10.26 -0.11
N ARG A 118 3.89 10.04 -0.50
CA ARG A 118 4.83 9.21 0.27
C ARG A 118 5.16 9.84 1.62
N LYS A 119 5.37 11.17 1.66
CA LYS A 119 5.54 11.93 2.91
C LYS A 119 4.36 11.74 3.85
N ALA A 120 3.13 11.91 3.35
CA ALA A 120 1.92 11.73 4.16
C ALA A 120 1.81 10.30 4.73
N LEU A 121 2.13 9.28 3.93
CA LEU A 121 2.15 7.88 4.38
C LEU A 121 3.19 7.63 5.47
N PHE A 122 4.41 8.14 5.32
CA PHE A 122 5.45 7.98 6.33
C PHE A 122 5.08 8.66 7.65
N LEU A 123 4.59 9.90 7.59
CA LEU A 123 4.15 10.63 8.80
C LEU A 123 2.94 9.98 9.48
N ALA A 124 2.03 9.37 8.71
CA ALA A 124 0.91 8.63 9.27
C ALA A 124 1.37 7.31 9.91
N ALA A 125 2.25 6.55 9.23
CA ALA A 125 2.81 5.32 9.75
C ALA A 125 3.56 5.56 11.07
N ASP A 126 4.41 6.60 11.12
CA ASP A 126 5.15 7.00 12.32
C ASP A 126 4.23 7.38 13.48
N ARG A 127 3.26 8.27 13.26
CA ARG A 127 2.27 8.66 14.29
C ARG A 127 1.47 7.49 14.84
N LEU A 128 1.21 6.49 14.02
CA LEU A 128 0.48 5.30 14.42
C LEU A 128 1.40 4.28 15.12
N GLY A 129 2.72 4.44 15.08
CA GLY A 129 3.67 3.46 15.62
C GLY A 129 3.86 2.25 14.73
N CYS A 130 3.62 2.39 13.42
CA CYS A 130 3.94 1.37 12.44
C CYS A 130 5.46 1.39 12.15
N ASN A 131 6.12 0.26 12.34
CA ASN A 131 7.56 0.13 12.06
C ASN A 131 7.87 -0.27 10.61
N LYS A 132 6.84 -0.57 9.81
CA LYS A 132 6.97 -0.94 8.39
C LYS A 132 5.87 -0.30 7.54
N LEU A 133 6.20 0.02 6.29
CA LEU A 133 5.24 0.50 5.27
C LEU A 133 5.30 -0.40 4.03
N ALA A 134 4.18 -1.06 3.73
CA ALA A 134 4.02 -1.90 2.55
C ALA A 134 3.35 -1.10 1.42
N LEU A 135 3.95 -1.16 0.21
CA LEU A 135 3.47 -0.49 -1.00
C LEU A 135 3.16 -1.52 -2.09
N GLY A 136 2.06 -1.34 -2.81
CA GLY A 136 1.60 -2.26 -3.86
C GLY A 136 2.36 -2.20 -5.18
N HIS A 137 3.67 -1.91 -5.19
CA HIS A 137 4.48 -1.93 -6.41
C HIS A 137 4.77 -3.37 -6.83
N HIS A 138 4.70 -3.67 -8.13
CA HIS A 138 4.94 -4.99 -8.69
C HIS A 138 6.12 -5.01 -9.67
N ALA A 139 6.43 -6.18 -10.23
CA ALA A 139 7.59 -6.40 -11.10
C ALA A 139 7.66 -5.42 -12.28
N ASP A 140 6.53 -5.10 -12.92
CA ASP A 140 6.52 -4.15 -14.04
C ASP A 140 6.90 -2.72 -13.61
N ASP A 141 6.53 -2.29 -12.39
CA ASP A 141 6.93 -0.97 -11.87
C ASP A 141 8.45 -0.92 -11.68
N ALA A 142 9.03 -2.01 -11.18
CA ALA A 142 10.46 -2.14 -11.00
C ALA A 142 11.19 -2.16 -12.37
N ALA A 143 10.65 -2.86 -13.35
CA ALA A 143 11.19 -2.89 -14.72
C ALA A 143 11.14 -1.51 -15.38
N VAL A 144 10.00 -0.81 -15.31
CA VAL A 144 9.86 0.55 -15.83
C VAL A 144 10.83 1.50 -15.14
N THR A 145 10.94 1.44 -13.81
CA THR A 145 11.88 2.27 -13.05
C THR A 145 13.33 1.97 -13.42
N ALA A 146 13.69 0.69 -13.60
CA ALA A 146 15.03 0.30 -14.03
C ALA A 146 15.38 0.87 -15.41
N LEU A 147 14.46 0.80 -16.37
CA LEU A 147 14.65 1.38 -17.70
C LEU A 147 14.77 2.90 -17.66
N LEU A 148 13.94 3.58 -16.87
CA LEU A 148 14.04 5.03 -16.68
C LEU A 148 15.41 5.43 -16.15
N ASN A 149 15.93 4.71 -15.15
CA ASN A 149 17.25 4.97 -14.60
C ASN A 149 18.37 4.68 -15.62
N LEU A 150 18.30 3.58 -16.38
CA LEU A 150 19.34 3.25 -17.36
C LEU A 150 19.39 4.23 -18.54
N LEU A 151 18.25 4.78 -18.95
CA LEU A 151 18.15 5.61 -20.16
C LEU A 151 18.25 7.11 -19.88
N PHE A 152 17.88 7.56 -18.68
CA PHE A 152 17.74 8.99 -18.36
C PHE A 152 18.49 9.45 -17.10
N ALA A 153 19.26 8.58 -16.43
CA ALA A 153 20.07 8.98 -15.27
C ALA A 153 21.50 9.47 -15.62
N ALA A 154 21.68 10.05 -16.81
CA ALA A 154 22.93 10.72 -17.20
C ALA A 154 23.03 12.13 -16.62
#